data_AF-A0A9P6PGT6-F1
#
_entry.id   AF-A0A9P6PGT6-F1
#
_cell.length_a   1.000
_cell.length_b   1.000
_cell.length_c   1.000
_cell.angle_alpha   90.00
_cell.angle_beta   90.00
_cell.angle_gamma   90.00
#
_symmetry.space_group_name_H-M   'P 1'
#
loop_
_entity.id
_entity.type
_entity.pdbx_description
1 polymer ?
#
loop_
_entity_poly.entity_id
_entity_poly.type
_entity_poly.pdbx_seq_one_letter_code
_entity_poly.pdbx_strand_id
1 'polypeptide(L)'
;MNRFACTINRRLLKTPTLKRGYASDVEQTLILGKAFGKLWRNVALVAAAGVVWFKVDEHITSSGEQKHPFTKWIESGMTSSDENDRVAAETLVAAGKIADYRLITQDAQRAPIYRMRYPESFERASPRALSAGLHADLSDLKVRSD
;
A
#
# COMPACT_ATOMS: atom_id res chain seq x y z
N MET A 1 -41.08 29.64 -24.37
CA MET A 1 -42.24 28.86 -24.85
C MET A 1 -41.77 27.96 -25.97
N ASN A 2 -42.29 26.73 -26.01
CA ASN A 2 -41.92 25.60 -26.89
C ASN A 2 -40.65 24.85 -26.50
N ARG A 3 -40.59 23.51 -26.45
CA ARG A 3 -41.55 22.41 -26.31
C ARG A 3 -40.63 21.19 -26.19
N PHE A 4 -40.50 20.60 -24.99
CA PHE A 4 -39.72 19.38 -24.82
C PHE A 4 -40.49 18.20 -25.45
N ALA A 5 -39.94 17.62 -26.52
CA ALA A 5 -40.43 16.38 -27.08
C ALA A 5 -39.98 15.22 -26.18
N CYS A 6 -40.92 14.67 -25.42
CA CYS A 6 -40.73 13.45 -24.64
C CYS A 6 -40.97 12.24 -25.54
N THR A 7 -39.90 11.58 -25.97
CA THR A 7 -39.98 10.33 -26.73
C THR A 7 -40.30 9.19 -25.76
N ILE A 8 -41.56 8.77 -25.72
CA ILE A 8 -42.07 7.66 -24.91
C ILE A 8 -41.57 6.34 -25.52
N ASN A 9 -40.52 5.76 -24.93
CA ASN A 9 -40.08 4.41 -25.24
C ASN A 9 -40.97 3.39 -24.52
N ARG A 10 -41.95 2.82 -25.23
CA ARG A 10 -42.72 1.63 -24.78
C ARG A 10 -41.79 0.42 -24.70
N ARG A 11 -41.14 0.21 -23.56
CA ARG A 11 -40.57 -1.10 -23.21
C ARG A 11 -41.72 -2.01 -22.80
N LEU A 12 -42.04 -2.95 -23.68
CA LEU A 12 -42.94 -4.07 -23.44
C LEU A 12 -42.49 -4.82 -22.18
N LEU A 13 -43.28 -4.73 -21.11
CA LEU A 13 -43.20 -5.57 -19.93
C LEU A 13 -43.47 -7.02 -20.36
N LYS A 14 -42.41 -7.81 -20.51
CA LYS A 14 -42.53 -9.26 -20.59
C LYS A 14 -42.80 -9.80 -19.18
N THR A 15 -44.02 -10.22 -18.93
CA THR A 15 -44.40 -11.03 -17.77
C THR A 15 -43.57 -12.32 -17.77
N PRO A 16 -42.86 -12.67 -16.68
CA PRO A 16 -42.27 -13.99 -16.57
C PRO A 16 -43.37 -15.00 -16.26
N THR A 17 -43.71 -15.85 -17.23
CA THR A 17 -44.50 -17.05 -16.98
C THR A 17 -43.69 -17.97 -16.09
N LEU A 18 -44.10 -18.09 -14.82
CA LEU A 18 -43.53 -18.98 -13.83
C LEU A 18 -43.91 -20.41 -14.20
N LYS A 19 -43.10 -21.06 -15.04
CA LYS A 19 -43.22 -22.50 -15.31
C LYS A 19 -42.74 -23.25 -14.08
N ARG A 20 -43.69 -23.78 -13.32
CA ARG A 20 -43.44 -24.72 -12.22
C ARG A 20 -42.96 -26.05 -12.83
N GLY A 21 -41.65 -26.24 -12.86
CA GLY A 21 -41.02 -27.52 -13.22
C GLY A 21 -40.96 -28.42 -11.99
N TYR A 22 -41.44 -29.65 -12.12
CA TYR A 22 -41.20 -30.70 -11.13
C TYR A 22 -39.73 -31.14 -11.25
N ALA A 23 -39.05 -31.32 -10.13
CA ALA A 23 -37.70 -31.88 -10.10
C ALA A 23 -37.76 -33.34 -10.57
N SER A 24 -37.42 -33.58 -11.84
CA SER A 24 -37.10 -34.92 -12.31
C SER A 24 -35.63 -35.20 -12.01
N ASP A 25 -35.35 -36.13 -11.11
CA ASP A 25 -33.99 -36.62 -10.76
C ASP A 25 -33.18 -37.08 -11.99
N VAL A 26 -33.85 -37.41 -13.09
CA VAL A 26 -33.24 -37.83 -14.35
C VAL A 26 -32.43 -36.72 -15.02
N GLU A 27 -32.79 -35.45 -14.82
CA GLU A 27 -32.09 -34.33 -15.45
C GLU A 27 -30.82 -33.93 -14.67
N GLN A 28 -30.84 -34.05 -13.34
CA GLN A 28 -29.68 -33.74 -12.49
C GLN A 28 -28.52 -34.74 -12.70
N THR A 29 -28.80 -36.04 -12.86
CA THR A 29 -27.77 -37.07 -13.11
C THR A 29 -27.09 -36.92 -14.47
N LEU A 30 -27.83 -36.50 -15.51
CA LEU A 30 -27.29 -36.20 -16.85
C LEU A 30 -26.41 -34.95 -16.87
N ILE A 31 -26.75 -33.91 -16.10
CA ILE A 31 -25.94 -32.69 -15.97
C ILE A 31 -24.65 -32.99 -15.19
N LEU A 32 -24.74 -33.78 -14.11
CA LEU A 32 -23.59 -34.16 -13.29
C LEU A 32 -22.62 -35.07 -14.07
N GLY A 33 -23.12 -36.03 -14.84
CA GLY A 33 -22.30 -36.87 -15.73
C GLY A 33 -21.61 -36.08 -16.86
N LYS A 34 -22.32 -35.13 -17.48
CA LYS A 34 -21.71 -34.22 -18.49
C LYS A 34 -20.71 -33.23 -17.88
N ALA A 35 -20.96 -32.74 -16.67
CA ALA A 35 -20.04 -31.86 -15.94
C ALA A 35 -18.77 -32.61 -15.51
N PHE A 36 -18.90 -33.84 -15.02
CA PHE A 36 -17.77 -34.71 -14.67
C PHE A 36 -16.91 -35.02 -15.91
N GLY A 37 -17.52 -35.38 -17.05
CA GLY A 37 -16.78 -35.61 -18.29
C GLY A 37 -16.03 -34.37 -18.80
N LYS A 38 -16.63 -33.18 -18.71
CA LYS A 38 -15.94 -31.91 -19.06
C LYS A 38 -14.83 -31.56 -18.07
N LEU A 39 -15.02 -31.81 -16.78
CA LEU A 39 -14.02 -31.58 -15.74
C LEU A 39 -12.81 -32.47 -15.94
N TRP A 40 -12.99 -33.78 -16.11
CA TRP A 40 -11.89 -34.72 -16.36
C TRP A 40 -11.19 -34.47 -17.68
N ARG A 41 -11.92 -34.05 -18.72
CA ARG A 41 -11.29 -33.64 -19.98
C ARG A 41 -10.39 -32.42 -19.76
N ASN A 42 -10.85 -31.41 -19.02
CA ASN A 42 -10.06 -30.22 -18.74
C ASN A 42 -8.85 -30.56 -17.84
N VAL A 43 -9.03 -31.39 -16.81
CA VAL A 43 -7.94 -31.87 -15.94
C VAL A 43 -6.92 -32.70 -16.73
N ALA A 44 -7.37 -33.59 -17.62
CA ALA A 44 -6.49 -34.39 -18.48
C ALA A 44 -5.74 -33.51 -19.48
N LEU A 45 -6.37 -32.46 -20.03
CA LEU A 45 -5.70 -31.48 -20.88
C LEU A 45 -4.64 -30.69 -20.11
N VAL A 46 -4.94 -30.26 -18.88
CA VAL A 46 -3.96 -29.57 -18.01
C VAL A 46 -2.81 -30.50 -17.64
N ALA A 47 -3.09 -31.77 -17.31
CA ALA A 47 -2.07 -32.76 -16.99
C ALA A 47 -1.18 -33.05 -18.22
N ALA A 48 -1.77 -33.23 -19.40
CA ALA A 48 -1.03 -33.43 -20.64
C ALA A 48 -0.17 -32.20 -20.99
N ALA A 49 -0.72 -30.99 -20.85
CA ALA A 49 0.04 -29.76 -21.03
C ALA A 49 1.21 -29.66 -20.03
N GLY A 50 1.01 -30.06 -18.77
CA GLY A 50 2.06 -30.12 -17.77
C GLY A 50 3.18 -31.11 -18.11
N VAL A 51 2.86 -32.30 -18.62
CA VAL A 51 3.86 -33.30 -19.04
C VAL A 51 4.65 -32.83 -20.26
N VAL A 52 3.96 -32.24 -21.25
CA VAL A 52 4.62 -31.64 -22.43
C VAL A 52 5.55 -30.51 -22.00
N TRP A 53 5.09 -29.62 -21.11
CA TRP A 53 5.90 -28.54 -20.57
C TRP A 53 7.12 -29.07 -19.82
N PHE A 54 6.95 -30.08 -18.96
CA PHE A 54 8.06 -30.69 -18.22
C PHE A 54 9.13 -31.27 -19.14
N LYS A 55 8.73 -31.95 -20.22
CA LYS A 55 9.67 -32.49 -21.21
C LYS A 55 10.39 -31.41 -22.02
N VAL A 56 9.69 -30.33 -22.35
CA VAL A 56 10.28 -29.16 -23.01
C VAL A 56 11.26 -28.44 -22.07
N ASP A 57 10.89 -28.28 -20.80
CA ASP A 57 11.74 -27.68 -19.77
C ASP A 57 13.01 -28.50 -19.54
N GLU A 58 12.90 -29.83 -19.45
CA GLU A 58 14.06 -30.75 -19.35
C GLU A 58 15.00 -30.65 -20.56
N HIS A 59 14.43 -30.55 -21.78
CA HIS A 59 15.21 -30.42 -23.02
C HIS A 59 15.89 -29.04 -23.15
N ILE A 60 15.24 -27.97 -22.69
CA ILE A 60 15.81 -26.61 -22.72
C ILE A 60 16.88 -26.44 -21.64
N THR A 61 16.68 -27.04 -20.46
CA THR A 61 17.59 -26.95 -19.31
C THR A 61 18.86 -27.78 -19.48
N SER A 62 18.82 -28.85 -20.27
CA SER A 62 19.99 -29.70 -20.58
C SER A 62 21.07 -28.99 -21.42
N SER A 63 20.77 -27.81 -21.97
CA SER A 63 21.69 -27.00 -22.78
C SER A 63 22.48 -25.99 -21.93
N GLY A 64 23.14 -26.48 -20.88
CA GLY A 64 24.40 -26.01 -20.29
C GLY A 64 24.55 -24.59 -19.69
N GLU A 65 24.00 -23.53 -20.29
CA GLU A 65 24.45 -22.16 -19.99
C GLU A 65 23.37 -21.06 -20.13
N GLN A 66 22.11 -21.40 -20.41
CA GLN A 66 21.08 -20.39 -20.63
C GLN A 66 20.06 -20.34 -19.49
N LYS A 67 19.96 -19.18 -18.80
CA LYS A 67 18.85 -18.84 -17.89
C LYS A 67 17.53 -19.36 -18.47
N HIS A 68 16.72 -20.05 -17.64
CA HIS A 68 15.42 -20.57 -18.05
C HIS A 68 14.61 -19.49 -18.79
N PRO A 69 13.88 -19.84 -19.86
CA PRO A 69 13.09 -18.88 -20.63
C PRO A 69 12.05 -18.17 -19.76
N PHE A 70 11.55 -18.85 -18.72
CA PHE A 70 10.67 -18.26 -17.71
C PHE A 70 11.39 -17.19 -16.88
N THR A 71 12.62 -17.44 -16.46
CA THR A 71 13.47 -16.46 -15.77
C THR A 71 13.80 -15.28 -16.69
N LYS A 72 14.12 -15.50 -17.97
CA LYS A 72 14.32 -14.41 -18.95
C LYS A 72 13.05 -13.58 -19.15
N TRP A 73 11.88 -14.21 -19.16
CA TRP A 73 10.61 -13.51 -19.28
C TRP A 73 10.31 -12.66 -18.04
N ILE A 74 10.53 -13.20 -16.84
CA ILE A 74 10.43 -12.44 -15.59
C ILE A 74 11.42 -11.28 -15.58
N GLU A 75 12.68 -11.54 -15.95
CA GLU A 75 13.75 -10.54 -16.02
C GLU A 75 13.41 -9.45 -17.04
N SER A 76 12.75 -9.78 -18.15
CA SER A 76 12.32 -8.77 -19.13
C SER A 76 11.23 -7.82 -18.62
N GLY A 77 10.47 -8.25 -17.60
CA GLY A 77 9.47 -7.40 -16.93
C GLY A 77 10.02 -6.67 -15.70
N MET A 78 11.26 -6.95 -15.29
CA MET A 78 11.91 -6.32 -14.14
C MET A 78 12.85 -5.20 -14.60
N THR A 79 13.03 -4.19 -13.74
CA THR A 79 14.08 -3.19 -13.91
C THR A 79 15.45 -3.87 -13.83
N SER A 80 16.39 -3.46 -14.69
CA SER A 80 17.74 -4.01 -14.68
C SER A 80 18.44 -3.73 -13.35
N SER A 81 19.36 -4.62 -12.95
CA SER A 81 20.19 -4.41 -11.74
C SER A 81 20.93 -3.07 -11.79
N ASP A 82 21.45 -2.71 -12.96
CA ASP A 82 22.26 -1.51 -13.15
C ASP A 82 21.44 -0.22 -12.93
N GLU A 83 20.17 -0.21 -13.33
CA GLU A 83 19.28 0.92 -13.08
C GLU A 83 18.87 1.01 -11.60
N ASN A 84 18.64 -0.12 -10.94
CA ASN A 84 18.40 -0.15 -9.49
C ASN A 84 19.61 0.35 -8.70
N ASP A 85 20.83 -0.05 -9.09
CA ASP A 85 22.06 0.39 -8.44
C ASP A 85 22.29 1.89 -8.64
N ARG A 86 21.94 2.42 -9.82
CA ARG A 86 21.97 3.87 -10.08
C ARG A 86 21.00 4.62 -9.19
N VAL A 87 19.74 4.17 -9.10
CA VAL A 87 18.74 4.79 -8.22
C VAL A 87 19.16 4.69 -6.75
N ALA A 88 19.72 3.56 -6.33
CA ALA A 88 20.24 3.39 -4.98
C ALA A 88 21.38 4.38 -4.68
N ALA A 89 22.31 4.57 -5.61
CA ALA A 89 23.39 5.55 -5.47
C ALA A 89 22.85 6.99 -5.37
N GLU A 90 21.88 7.36 -6.21
CA GLU A 90 21.25 8.68 -6.19
C GLU A 90 20.51 8.95 -4.87
N THR A 91 19.79 7.96 -4.35
CA THR A 91 19.09 8.07 -3.05
C THR A 91 20.06 8.18 -1.87
N LEU A 92 21.20 7.48 -1.92
CA LEU A 92 22.25 7.56 -0.90
C LEU A 92 22.85 8.96 -0.84
N VAL A 93 23.15 9.57 -2.00
CA VAL A 93 23.63 10.95 -2.09
C VAL A 93 22.60 11.95 -1.56
N ALA A 94 21.32 11.76 -1.90
CA ALA A 94 20.25 12.62 -1.40
C ALA A 94 20.08 12.51 0.13
N ALA A 95 20.14 11.29 0.68
CA ALA A 95 20.08 11.05 2.11
C ALA A 95 21.24 11.72 2.86
N GLY A 96 22.47 11.65 2.30
CA GLY A 96 23.63 12.35 2.84
C GLY A 96 23.40 13.87 2.95
N LYS A 97 22.93 14.50 1.87
CA LYS A 97 22.60 15.93 1.88
C LYS A 97 21.55 16.29 2.93
N ILE A 98 20.51 15.47 3.08
CA ILE A 98 19.46 15.70 4.09
C ILE A 98 20.04 15.61 5.51
N ALA A 99 20.95 14.67 5.76
CA ALA A 99 21.62 14.54 7.05
C ALA A 99 22.48 15.79 7.36
N ASP A 100 23.22 16.30 6.38
CA ASP A 100 24.02 17.52 6.54
C ASP A 100 23.15 18.73 6.86
N TYR A 101 22.04 18.92 6.13
CA TYR A 101 21.07 19.98 6.44
C TYR A 101 20.46 19.79 7.83
N ARG A 102 20.18 18.56 8.24
CA ARG A 102 19.61 18.29 9.56
C ARG A 102 20.57 18.70 10.67
N LEU A 103 21.85 18.40 10.53
CA LEU A 103 22.89 18.81 11.47
C LEU A 103 22.92 20.34 11.63
N ILE A 104 22.98 21.07 10.51
CA ILE A 104 22.98 22.55 10.52
C ILE A 104 21.72 23.10 11.19
N THR A 105 20.55 22.52 10.90
CA THR A 105 19.29 22.99 11.50
C THR A 105 19.14 22.68 12.98
N GLN A 106 19.81 21.62 13.49
CA GLN A 106 19.81 21.30 14.91
C GLN A 106 20.65 22.30 15.69
N ASP A 107 21.83 22.66 15.18
CA ASP A 107 22.68 23.68 15.80
C ASP A 107 22.06 25.08 15.70
N ALA A 108 21.32 25.36 14.62
CA ALA A 108 20.64 26.63 14.41
C ALA A 108 19.28 26.75 15.15
N GLN A 109 18.93 25.83 16.06
CA GLN A 109 17.68 25.94 16.80
C GLN A 109 17.67 27.18 17.68
N ARG A 110 16.59 27.95 17.57
CA ARG A 110 16.34 29.08 18.47
C ARG A 110 16.22 28.57 19.89
N ALA A 111 16.89 29.24 20.84
CA ALA A 111 16.80 28.91 22.25
C ALA A 111 15.33 28.73 22.68
N PRO A 112 14.97 27.63 23.38
CA PRO A 112 13.60 27.40 23.84
C PRO A 112 13.12 28.56 24.69
N ILE A 113 11.98 29.15 24.31
CA ILE A 113 11.35 30.22 25.09
C ILE A 113 10.44 29.56 26.11
N TYR A 114 10.91 29.46 27.36
CA TYR A 114 10.06 29.05 28.47
C TYR A 114 9.10 30.18 28.83
N ARG A 115 7.80 29.96 28.64
CA ARG A 115 6.75 30.88 29.07
C ARG A 115 6.19 30.39 30.40
N MET A 116 6.45 31.12 31.47
CA MET A 116 5.82 30.85 32.75
C MET A 116 4.37 31.35 32.72
N ARG A 117 3.44 30.50 33.18
CA ARG A 117 2.01 30.86 33.26
C ARG A 117 1.72 31.89 34.34
N TYR A 118 2.48 31.84 35.43
CA TYR A 118 2.33 32.71 36.60
C TYR A 118 3.69 33.29 36.97
N PRO A 119 4.14 34.39 36.34
CA PRO A 119 5.39 35.04 36.70
C PRO A 119 5.37 35.55 38.15
N GLU A 120 4.19 35.85 38.70
CA GLU A 120 4.05 36.31 40.08
C GLU A 120 4.34 35.23 41.14
N SER A 121 4.53 33.96 40.76
CA SER A 121 4.79 32.89 41.73
C SER A 121 6.07 33.12 42.55
N PHE A 122 7.02 33.87 42.00
CA PHE A 122 8.26 34.22 42.70
C PHE A 122 8.06 35.22 43.84
N GLU A 123 7.03 36.09 43.75
CA GLU A 123 6.72 37.07 44.80
C GLU A 123 5.87 36.47 45.92
N ARG A 124 5.17 35.36 45.66
CA ARG A 124 4.30 34.68 46.64
C ARG A 124 5.07 33.85 47.66
N ALA A 125 6.40 33.86 47.61
CA ALA A 125 7.24 33.14 48.55
C ALA A 125 7.13 33.74 49.96
N SER A 126 6.96 32.88 50.97
CA SER A 126 6.89 33.32 52.36
C SER A 126 8.28 33.77 52.84
N PRO A 127 8.44 34.97 53.41
CA PRO A 127 9.73 35.44 53.94
C PRO A 127 10.30 34.58 55.07
N ARG A 128 9.47 33.74 55.70
CA ARG A 128 9.77 33.03 56.95
C ARG A 128 10.19 31.57 56.78
N ALA A 129 10.11 31.01 55.57
CA ALA A 129 10.32 29.58 55.32
C ALA A 129 11.29 29.30 54.16
N LEU A 130 12.29 30.16 53.96
CA LEU A 130 13.24 30.02 52.85
C LEU A 130 14.46 29.24 53.31
N SER A 131 14.65 28.05 52.74
CA SER A 131 15.92 27.33 52.85
C SER A 131 16.89 27.82 51.77
N ALA A 132 18.18 27.86 52.10
CA ALA A 132 19.22 28.38 51.21
C ALA A 132 19.27 27.57 49.90
N GLY A 133 19.28 28.26 48.76
CA GLY A 133 19.34 27.66 47.42
C GLY A 133 17.98 27.40 46.75
N LEU A 134 16.85 27.61 47.43
CA LEU A 134 15.51 27.52 46.81
C LEU A 134 15.06 28.81 46.09
N HIS A 135 15.67 29.95 46.44
CA HIS A 135 15.35 31.25 45.86
C HIS A 135 16.50 31.79 45.02
N ALA A 136 16.14 32.32 43.85
CA ALA A 136 17.03 33.11 43.00
C ALA A 136 16.59 34.58 43.07
N ASP A 137 17.56 35.49 43.04
CA ASP A 137 17.29 36.93 42.89
C ASP A 137 16.87 37.20 41.44
N LEU A 138 15.70 37.83 41.27
CA LEU A 138 15.09 38.11 39.98
C LEU A 138 14.88 39.62 39.75
N SER A 139 15.54 40.47 40.55
CA SER A 139 15.38 41.92 40.51
C SER A 139 15.74 42.59 39.17
N ASP A 140 16.58 41.97 38.35
CA ASP A 140 16.96 42.46 37.00
C ASP A 140 16.22 41.75 35.85
N LEU A 141 15.21 40.91 36.15
CA LEU A 141 14.52 40.12 35.13
C LEU A 141 13.46 40.95 34.38
N LYS A 142 13.73 41.29 33.10
CA LYS A 142 12.73 41.91 32.21
C LYS A 142 11.78 40.86 31.62
N VAL A 143 10.61 40.71 32.23
CA VAL A 143 9.52 39.89 31.68
C VAL A 143 8.78 40.66 30.59
N ARG A 144 8.67 40.08 29.40
CA ARG A 144 7.85 40.64 28.32
C ARG A 144 6.39 40.23 28.55
N SER A 145 5.57 41.12 29.07
CA SER A 145 4.11 41.00 28.99
C SER A 145 3.67 41.38 27.58
N ASP A 146 2.91 40.50 26.94
CA ASP A 146 2.38 40.71 25.59
C ASP A 146 1.56 42.01 25.47
#